data_AF-A0A8H5JU28-F1
#
_entry.id   AF-A0A8H5JU28-F1
#
_cell.length_a   1.000
_cell.length_b   1.000
_cell.length_c   1.000
_cell.angle_alpha   90.00
_cell.angle_beta   90.00
_cell.angle_gamma   90.00
#
_symmetry.space_group_name_H-M   'P 1'
#
loop_
_entity.id
_entity.type
_entity.pdbx_description
1 polymer ?
#
loop_
_entity_poly.entity_id
_entity_poly.type
_entity_poly.pdbx_seq_one_letter_code
_entity_poly.pdbx_strand_id
1 'polypeptide(L)'
;MLAILSVSALHLSHFSAERREFLRERAITYHNQALSIAAGFIDAYNDRNAPHLFAFSVLTIYYSFAQTPEHDDGPYPPWVVLIKGCTSFVDLASSTLLLGPFSVIMHKARKRLDLRTQTFTTDYMQQLRLFVDERVTDPERLAIYHHAIQALNQTYGVFHEVGGENDLVDIFSWIVLAKDFLKFVAEEEEEALVVLSYFSKMELFRRIDTLADGKLDFKLYRYTPSLPAAIVATVIFAILSCLHLWRLYRARAWYFFPFTIGGVFETIGYAARIVSHNNKESVPAYSVQAILILVAPALFAASIYMILGRIIISLRAQHLSLIPVRWLTKAFVCGDIVSFSLQAAGGGMQASGTIEAYDRGEKIILGGLFVQIVVFGFFVITAGLFHRKCLKNPTVAARENAFPWKLDLHVLYTVSIIILVRSIFRVVEYLQGNDGYLISHEVFLYIFDAVLMAIVMAAFLVWYVDHLQYKDGDQYDLELCVVDETNSS
;
A
#
# COMPACT_ATOMS: atom_id res chain seq x y z
N MET A 1 -23.79 10.27 7.68
CA MET A 1 -22.63 11.08 7.24
C MET A 1 -21.89 11.72 8.40
N LEU A 2 -22.56 12.45 9.30
CA LEU A 2 -21.92 13.10 10.46
C LEU A 2 -21.17 12.11 11.38
N ALA A 3 -21.72 10.92 11.64
CA ALA A 3 -21.01 9.89 12.41
C ALA A 3 -19.72 9.40 11.73
N ILE A 4 -19.68 9.35 10.39
CA ILE A 4 -18.47 9.02 9.63
C ILE A 4 -17.44 10.15 9.79
N LEU A 5 -17.87 11.41 9.63
CA LEU A 5 -16.99 12.57 9.82
C LEU A 5 -16.43 12.65 11.24
N SER A 6 -17.22 12.26 12.24
CA SER A 6 -16.81 12.18 13.63
C SER A 6 -15.67 11.16 13.83
N VAL A 7 -15.87 9.91 13.40
CA VAL A 7 -14.83 8.86 13.50
C VAL A 7 -13.59 9.23 12.69
N SER A 8 -13.76 9.77 11.47
CA SER A 8 -12.64 10.20 10.62
C SER A 8 -11.85 11.34 11.25
N ALA A 9 -12.51 12.35 11.84
CA ALA A 9 -11.84 13.45 12.53
C ALA A 9 -11.08 12.95 13.76
N LEU A 10 -11.67 12.03 14.53
CA LEU A 10 -11.03 11.42 15.69
C LEU A 10 -9.80 10.59 15.28
N HIS A 11 -9.93 9.76 14.25
CA HIS A 11 -8.82 9.00 13.69
C HIS A 11 -7.68 9.91 13.22
N LEU A 12 -7.98 10.96 12.45
CA LEU A 12 -6.99 11.94 11.99
C LEU A 12 -6.30 12.70 13.14
N SER A 13 -6.99 12.89 14.27
CA SER A 13 -6.42 13.57 15.44
C SER A 13 -5.21 12.83 16.04
N HIS A 14 -5.18 11.49 15.94
CA HIS A 14 -4.06 10.69 16.42
C HIS A 14 -2.79 10.85 15.58
N PHE A 15 -2.92 11.18 14.28
CA PHE A 15 -1.79 11.30 13.35
C PHE A 15 -1.31 12.75 13.16
N SER A 16 -2.07 13.76 13.60
CA SER A 16 -1.78 15.17 13.37
C SER A 16 -1.56 15.90 14.69
N ALA A 17 -0.31 15.93 15.18
CA ALA A 17 0.05 16.61 16.44
C ALA A 17 -0.37 18.09 16.47
N GLU A 18 -0.21 18.82 15.36
CA GLU A 18 -0.52 20.25 15.25
C GLU A 18 -2.03 20.57 15.27
N ARG A 19 -2.88 19.63 14.82
CA ARG A 19 -4.34 19.83 14.70
C ARG A 19 -5.14 18.91 15.61
N ARG A 20 -4.48 18.24 16.57
CA ARG A 20 -5.07 17.20 17.40
C ARG A 20 -6.30 17.70 18.15
N GLU A 21 -6.16 18.81 18.86
CA GLU A 21 -7.25 19.41 19.65
C GLU A 21 -8.41 19.86 18.77
N PHE A 22 -8.12 20.60 17.69
CA PHE A 22 -9.13 21.03 16.72
C PHE A 22 -9.91 19.86 16.11
N LEU A 23 -9.21 18.78 15.72
CA LEU A 23 -9.84 17.59 15.14
C LEU A 23 -10.65 16.80 16.17
N ARG A 24 -10.19 16.72 17.43
CA ARG A 24 -10.96 16.13 18.53
C ARG A 24 -12.24 16.92 18.81
N GLU A 25 -12.16 18.24 18.88
CA GLU A 25 -13.32 19.10 19.08
C GLU A 25 -14.34 18.96 17.92
N ARG A 26 -13.85 18.86 16.68
CA ARG A 26 -14.68 18.58 15.51
C ARG A 26 -15.32 17.20 15.58
N ALA A 27 -14.59 16.18 16.03
CA ALA A 27 -15.12 14.84 16.21
C ALA A 27 -16.29 14.82 17.21
N ILE A 28 -16.14 15.51 18.35
CA ILE A 28 -17.18 15.68 19.37
C ILE A 28 -18.40 16.41 18.78
N THR A 29 -18.17 17.53 18.10
CA THR A 29 -19.24 18.33 17.50
C THR A 29 -20.06 17.51 16.50
N TYR A 30 -19.40 16.79 15.59
CA TYR A 30 -20.09 15.93 14.62
C TYR A 30 -20.79 14.75 15.28
N HIS A 31 -20.23 14.19 16.36
CA HIS A 31 -20.86 13.11 17.10
C HIS A 31 -22.17 13.56 17.76
N ASN A 32 -22.13 14.69 18.48
CA ASN A 32 -23.31 15.24 19.18
C ASN A 32 -24.42 15.62 18.21
N GLN A 33 -24.07 16.21 17.06
CA GLN A 33 -25.04 16.49 16.00
C GLN A 33 -25.63 15.22 15.40
N ALA A 34 -24.80 14.19 15.18
CA ALA A 34 -25.28 12.90 14.68
C ALA A 34 -26.23 12.22 15.69
N LEU A 35 -25.92 12.29 16.99
CA LEU A 35 -26.75 11.75 18.08
C LEU A 35 -28.12 12.44 18.12
N SER A 36 -28.14 13.77 18.06
CA SER A 36 -29.38 14.56 18.06
C SER A 36 -30.29 14.20 16.88
N ILE A 37 -29.71 14.01 15.68
CA ILE A 37 -30.46 13.61 14.49
C ILE A 37 -30.94 12.16 14.62
N ALA A 38 -30.08 11.26 15.11
CA ALA A 38 -30.40 9.85 15.26
C ALA A 38 -31.56 9.61 16.23
N ALA A 39 -31.67 10.40 17.30
CA ALA A 39 -32.78 10.32 18.26
C ALA A 39 -34.15 10.40 17.57
N GLY A 40 -34.33 11.35 16.64
CA GLY A 40 -35.58 11.47 15.88
C GLY A 40 -35.87 10.29 14.94
N PHE A 41 -34.83 9.59 14.45
CA PHE A 41 -35.00 8.38 13.64
C PHE A 41 -35.29 7.14 14.50
N ILE A 42 -34.79 7.08 15.73
CA ILE A 42 -35.09 6.02 16.69
C ILE A 42 -36.57 6.08 17.08
N ASP A 43 -37.09 7.28 17.39
CA ASP A 43 -38.51 7.48 17.74
C ASP A 43 -39.45 7.14 16.56
N ALA A 44 -38.98 7.30 15.32
CA ALA A 44 -39.70 7.00 14.09
C ALA A 44 -39.18 5.73 13.39
N TYR A 45 -38.81 4.70 14.16
CA TYR A 45 -38.24 3.45 13.63
C TYR A 45 -39.12 2.81 12.53
N ASN A 46 -38.48 2.38 11.43
CA ASN A 46 -39.08 1.56 10.38
C ASN A 46 -38.01 0.78 9.58
N ASP A 47 -38.43 -0.21 8.79
CA ASP A 47 -37.50 -1.05 8.02
C ASP A 47 -36.66 -0.27 7.00
N ARG A 48 -37.08 0.93 6.56
CA ARG A 48 -36.30 1.74 5.62
C ARG A 48 -35.16 2.49 6.31
N ASN A 49 -35.33 2.92 7.56
CA ASN A 49 -34.29 3.63 8.30
C ASN A 49 -33.41 2.72 9.16
N ALA A 50 -33.81 1.46 9.36
CA ALA A 50 -33.08 0.49 10.17
C ALA A 50 -31.59 0.29 9.75
N PRO A 51 -31.23 0.17 8.46
CA PRO A 51 -29.82 0.06 8.07
C PRO A 51 -28.99 1.30 8.43
N HIS A 52 -29.60 2.49 8.41
CA HIS A 52 -28.92 3.74 8.74
C HIS A 52 -28.68 3.87 10.25
N LEU A 53 -29.65 3.45 11.06
CA LEU A 53 -29.54 3.38 12.51
C LEU A 53 -28.51 2.33 12.95
N PHE A 54 -28.44 1.19 12.25
CA PHE A 54 -27.40 0.18 12.47
C PHE A 54 -26.00 0.74 12.21
N ALA A 55 -25.80 1.37 11.05
CA ALA A 55 -24.53 1.98 10.68
C ALA A 55 -24.11 3.07 11.69
N PHE A 56 -25.06 3.90 12.12
CA PHE A 56 -24.84 4.92 13.14
C PHE A 56 -24.41 4.31 14.48
N SER A 57 -25.08 3.24 14.92
CA SER A 57 -24.79 2.56 16.18
C SER A 57 -23.38 1.96 16.19
N VAL A 58 -23.00 1.27 15.11
CA VAL A 58 -21.65 0.71 14.95
C VAL A 58 -20.58 1.81 14.98
N LEU A 59 -20.78 2.91 14.25
CA LEU A 59 -19.84 4.03 14.23
C LEU A 59 -19.72 4.73 15.59
N THR A 60 -20.80 4.77 16.37
CA THR A 60 -20.82 5.34 17.72
C THR A 60 -20.03 4.49 18.70
N ILE A 61 -20.10 3.16 18.57
CA ILE A 61 -19.27 2.23 19.34
C ILE A 61 -17.78 2.45 19.02
N TYR A 62 -17.42 2.53 17.73
CA TYR A 62 -16.03 2.82 17.32
C TYR A 62 -15.53 4.18 17.82
N TYR A 63 -16.37 5.21 17.75
CA TYR A 63 -16.06 6.53 18.29
C TYR A 63 -15.75 6.46 19.79
N SER A 64 -16.58 5.73 20.55
CA SER A 64 -16.39 5.55 21.99
C SER A 64 -15.12 4.78 22.34
N PHE A 65 -14.78 3.73 21.59
CA PHE A 65 -13.51 3.00 21.77
C PHE A 65 -12.26 3.83 21.43
N ALA A 66 -12.38 4.71 20.43
CA ALA A 66 -11.27 5.55 19.99
C ALA A 66 -11.00 6.74 20.93
N GLN A 67 -11.94 7.08 21.81
CA GLN A 67 -11.69 8.03 22.88
C GLN A 67 -10.79 7.38 23.94
N THR A 68 -9.56 7.85 24.03
CA THR A 68 -8.69 7.59 25.18
C THR A 68 -9.11 8.60 26.27
N PRO A 69 -9.59 8.17 27.44
CA PRO A 69 -9.92 9.10 28.51
C PRO A 69 -8.64 9.83 28.93
N GLU A 70 -8.63 11.17 28.82
CA GLU A 70 -7.56 11.99 29.44
C GLU A 70 -7.92 12.37 30.88
N HIS A 71 -9.17 12.20 31.32
CA HIS A 71 -9.66 12.40 32.69
C HIS A 71 -10.68 11.31 33.07
N ASP A 72 -10.66 10.90 34.35
CA ASP A 72 -11.56 9.95 35.02
C ASP A 72 -12.96 10.56 35.28
N ASP A 73 -13.66 10.97 34.23
CA ASP A 73 -14.99 11.55 34.37
C ASP A 73 -16.08 10.48 34.16
N GLY A 74 -16.28 9.65 35.18
CA GLY A 74 -17.46 8.80 35.34
C GLY A 74 -17.18 7.33 35.69
N PRO A 75 -18.13 6.63 36.32
CA PRO A 75 -17.92 5.28 36.89
C PRO A 75 -17.67 4.16 35.85
N TYR A 76 -18.02 4.33 34.57
CA TYR A 76 -17.80 3.30 33.56
C TYR A 76 -17.56 3.84 32.14
N PRO A 77 -16.90 3.06 31.25
CA PRO A 77 -16.70 3.47 29.87
C PRO A 77 -18.02 3.61 29.09
N PRO A 78 -18.29 4.75 28.43
CA PRO A 78 -19.53 4.99 27.68
C PRO A 78 -19.88 3.92 26.64
N TRP A 79 -18.89 3.15 26.16
CA TRP A 79 -19.10 2.08 25.18
C TRP A 79 -19.97 0.92 25.70
N VAL A 80 -20.00 0.64 27.00
CA VAL A 80 -20.77 -0.49 27.57
C VAL A 80 -22.27 -0.30 27.32
N VAL A 81 -22.78 0.90 27.60
CA VAL A 81 -24.19 1.28 27.38
C VAL A 81 -24.53 1.30 25.88
N LEU A 82 -23.62 1.80 25.05
CA LEU A 82 -23.80 1.87 23.61
C LEU A 82 -23.90 0.48 22.96
N ILE A 83 -23.09 -0.49 23.43
CA ILE A 83 -23.17 -1.86 22.92
C ILE A 83 -24.48 -2.52 23.33
N LYS A 84 -24.93 -2.35 24.58
CA LYS A 84 -26.23 -2.85 25.02
C LYS A 84 -27.36 -2.34 24.11
N GLY A 85 -27.39 -1.03 23.85
CA GLY A 85 -28.37 -0.43 22.91
C GLY A 85 -28.28 -1.01 21.49
N CYS A 86 -27.06 -1.19 20.97
CA CYS A 86 -26.86 -1.78 19.64
C CYS A 86 -27.33 -3.23 19.55
N THR A 87 -27.12 -4.05 20.58
CA THR A 87 -27.57 -5.45 20.59
C THR A 87 -29.09 -5.56 20.57
N SER A 88 -29.78 -4.79 21.41
CA SER A 88 -31.25 -4.71 21.39
C SER A 88 -31.78 -4.23 20.04
N PHE A 89 -31.09 -3.30 19.38
CA PHE A 89 -31.45 -2.86 18.04
C PHE A 89 -31.25 -3.95 16.98
N VAL A 90 -30.15 -4.70 17.04
CA VAL A 90 -29.91 -5.82 16.11
C VAL A 90 -30.97 -6.90 16.27
N ASP A 91 -31.38 -7.21 17.49
CA ASP A 91 -32.47 -8.15 17.77
C ASP A 91 -33.79 -7.68 17.13
N LEU A 92 -34.08 -6.37 17.21
CA LEU A 92 -35.27 -5.75 16.60
C LEU A 92 -35.23 -5.72 15.06
N ALA A 93 -34.07 -5.41 14.47
CA ALA A 93 -33.91 -5.16 13.03
C ALA A 93 -33.33 -6.34 12.24
N SER A 94 -33.17 -7.51 12.86
CA SER A 94 -32.42 -8.66 12.32
C SER A 94 -32.86 -9.08 10.91
N SER A 95 -34.17 -9.20 10.67
CA SER A 95 -34.73 -9.58 9.37
C SER A 95 -34.39 -8.56 8.28
N THR A 96 -34.51 -7.28 8.60
CA THR A 96 -34.23 -6.16 7.69
C THR A 96 -32.74 -6.03 7.39
N LEU A 97 -31.87 -6.24 8.38
CA LEU A 97 -30.42 -6.19 8.21
C LEU A 97 -29.88 -7.38 7.39
N LEU A 98 -30.48 -8.57 7.54
CA LEU A 98 -30.11 -9.76 6.77
C LEU A 98 -30.52 -9.67 5.29
N LEU A 99 -31.58 -8.93 4.97
CA LEU A 99 -32.03 -8.70 3.59
C LEU A 99 -31.44 -7.42 2.97
N GLY A 100 -30.82 -6.57 3.79
CA GLY A 100 -30.32 -5.27 3.40
C GLY A 100 -28.83 -5.24 3.00
N PRO A 101 -28.22 -4.04 2.95
CA PRO A 101 -26.82 -3.86 2.55
C PRO A 101 -25.80 -4.45 3.53
N PHE A 102 -26.22 -4.78 4.75
CA PHE A 102 -25.39 -5.41 5.78
C PHE A 102 -25.50 -6.94 5.81
N SER A 103 -26.22 -7.56 4.87
CA SER A 103 -26.42 -9.01 4.80
C SER A 103 -25.10 -9.79 4.89
N VAL A 104 -24.07 -9.38 4.14
CA VAL A 104 -22.76 -10.03 4.11
C VAL A 104 -22.08 -10.02 5.48
N ILE A 105 -22.08 -8.87 6.18
CA ILE A 105 -21.45 -8.77 7.51
C ILE A 105 -22.26 -9.56 8.55
N MET A 106 -23.59 -9.58 8.42
CA MET A 106 -24.48 -10.36 9.30
C MET A 106 -24.30 -11.87 9.12
N HIS A 107 -24.17 -12.35 7.87
CA HIS A 107 -23.87 -13.75 7.59
C HIS A 107 -22.48 -14.15 8.09
N LYS A 108 -21.48 -13.29 7.90
CA LYS A 108 -20.13 -13.51 8.43
C LYS A 108 -20.16 -13.61 9.96
N ALA A 109 -20.82 -12.67 10.64
CA ALA A 109 -20.95 -12.67 12.10
C ALA A 109 -21.65 -13.94 12.61
N ARG A 110 -22.75 -14.36 11.97
CA ARG A 110 -23.45 -15.60 12.29
C ARG A 110 -22.55 -16.83 12.17
N LYS A 111 -21.84 -16.97 11.04
CA LYS A 111 -20.91 -18.08 10.81
C LYS A 111 -19.82 -18.14 11.88
N ARG A 112 -19.30 -16.99 12.32
CA ARG A 112 -18.28 -16.94 13.38
C ARG A 112 -18.87 -17.27 14.76
N LEU A 113 -20.11 -16.89 15.03
CA LEU A 113 -20.82 -17.27 16.24
C LEU A 113 -21.03 -18.79 16.31
N ASP A 114 -21.36 -19.42 15.17
CA ASP A 114 -21.57 -20.88 15.09
C ASP A 114 -20.31 -21.67 15.47
N LEU A 115 -19.10 -21.15 15.22
CA LEU A 115 -17.84 -21.79 15.61
C LEU A 115 -17.71 -22.00 17.12
N ARG A 116 -18.41 -21.21 17.94
CA ARG A 116 -18.38 -21.26 19.41
C ARG A 116 -19.18 -22.41 19.99
N THR A 117 -20.04 -23.02 19.18
CA THR A 117 -20.81 -24.21 19.56
C THR A 117 -19.97 -25.48 19.55
N GLN A 118 -18.75 -25.41 19.01
CA GLN A 118 -17.80 -26.51 19.00
C GLN A 118 -17.24 -26.75 20.40
N THR A 119 -16.85 -28.00 20.66
CA THR A 119 -16.19 -28.38 21.89
C THR A 119 -14.70 -28.04 21.79
N PHE A 120 -14.22 -27.18 22.69
CA PHE A 120 -12.81 -26.83 22.81
C PHE A 120 -12.11 -27.76 23.79
N THR A 121 -10.84 -28.05 23.51
CA THR A 121 -10.02 -28.98 24.28
C THR A 121 -9.53 -28.37 25.60
N THR A 122 -9.35 -27.05 25.64
CA THR A 122 -8.82 -26.33 26.81
C THR A 122 -9.91 -25.49 27.47
N ASP A 123 -10.05 -25.55 28.81
CA ASP A 123 -10.88 -24.63 29.60
C ASP A 123 -10.02 -23.46 30.10
N TYR A 124 -9.87 -22.44 29.26
CA TYR A 124 -9.10 -21.22 29.55
C TYR A 124 -9.67 -20.45 30.75
N MET A 125 -10.93 -20.66 31.09
CA MET A 125 -11.64 -19.90 32.13
C MET A 125 -11.88 -20.71 33.40
N GLN A 126 -11.26 -21.88 33.56
CA GLN A 126 -11.45 -22.74 34.72
C GLN A 126 -11.16 -21.99 36.05
N GLN A 127 -10.04 -21.27 36.13
CA GLN A 127 -9.68 -20.50 37.32
C GLN A 127 -10.64 -19.34 37.60
N LEU A 128 -11.11 -18.67 36.55
CA LEU A 128 -12.07 -17.57 36.67
C LEU A 128 -13.44 -18.06 37.13
N ARG A 129 -13.86 -19.25 36.68
CA ARG A 129 -15.10 -19.89 37.12
C ARG A 129 -15.04 -20.23 38.60
N LEU A 130 -13.95 -20.87 39.04
CA LEU A 130 -13.73 -21.19 40.47
C LEU A 130 -13.72 -19.94 41.35
N PHE A 131 -13.09 -18.85 40.90
CA PHE A 131 -13.09 -17.58 41.62
C PHE A 131 -14.50 -17.02 41.83
N VAL A 132 -15.36 -17.06 40.81
CA VAL A 132 -16.74 -16.59 40.93
C VAL A 132 -17.57 -17.54 41.80
N ASP A 133 -17.37 -18.85 41.69
CA ASP A 133 -18.09 -19.85 42.49
C ASP A 133 -17.84 -19.69 44.00
N GLU A 134 -16.65 -19.22 44.37
CA GLU A 134 -16.27 -18.94 45.77
C GLU A 134 -16.86 -17.63 46.30
N ARG A 135 -17.18 -16.67 45.42
CA ARG A 135 -17.50 -15.27 45.78
C ARG A 135 -18.97 -14.92 45.61
N VAL A 136 -19.64 -15.48 44.59
CA VAL A 136 -21.03 -15.17 44.25
C VAL A 136 -21.95 -16.28 44.74
N THR A 137 -22.66 -16.02 45.83
CA THR A 137 -23.55 -17.01 46.46
C THR A 137 -24.97 -17.02 45.91
N ASP A 138 -25.39 -15.94 45.25
CA ASP A 138 -26.74 -15.82 44.70
C ASP A 138 -26.88 -16.63 43.39
N PRO A 139 -27.80 -17.62 43.31
CA PRO A 139 -27.91 -18.51 42.16
C PRO A 139 -28.25 -17.81 40.84
N GLU A 140 -29.07 -16.76 40.88
CA GLU A 140 -29.48 -16.03 39.66
C GLU A 140 -28.33 -15.21 39.09
N ARG A 141 -27.59 -14.51 39.96
CA ARG A 141 -26.37 -13.79 39.55
C ARG A 141 -25.30 -14.74 39.07
N LEU A 142 -25.06 -15.83 39.81
CA LEU A 142 -24.07 -16.84 39.46
C LEU A 142 -24.31 -17.42 38.05
N ALA A 143 -25.57 -17.66 37.67
CA ALA A 143 -25.93 -18.09 36.33
C ALA A 143 -25.53 -17.08 35.23
N ILE A 144 -25.70 -15.78 35.48
CA ILE A 144 -25.31 -14.71 34.55
C ILE A 144 -23.78 -14.64 34.41
N TYR A 145 -23.05 -14.75 35.52
CA TYR A 145 -21.58 -14.82 35.50
C TYR A 145 -21.09 -16.07 34.74
N HIS A 146 -21.66 -17.24 35.01
CA HIS A 146 -21.32 -18.48 34.31
C HIS A 146 -21.52 -18.37 32.80
N HIS A 147 -22.64 -17.77 32.36
CA HIS A 147 -22.91 -17.57 30.95
C HIS A 147 -21.85 -16.66 30.30
N ALA A 148 -21.47 -15.56 30.95
CA ALA A 148 -20.42 -14.67 30.45
C ALA A 148 -19.03 -15.33 30.41
N ILE A 149 -18.69 -16.11 31.44
CA ILE A 149 -17.42 -16.85 31.53
C ILE A 149 -17.37 -17.98 30.48
N GLN A 150 -18.47 -18.68 30.26
CA GLN A 150 -18.57 -19.69 29.22
C GLN A 150 -18.43 -19.08 27.83
N ALA A 151 -19.11 -17.96 27.56
CA ALA A 151 -18.97 -17.23 26.31
C ALA A 151 -17.52 -16.73 26.11
N LEU A 152 -16.84 -16.31 27.19
CA LEU A 152 -15.44 -15.91 27.14
C LEU A 152 -14.55 -17.10 26.81
N ASN A 153 -14.78 -18.25 27.46
CA ASN A 153 -14.04 -19.48 27.20
C ASN A 153 -14.18 -19.94 25.74
N GLN A 154 -15.40 -19.90 25.20
CA GLN A 154 -15.65 -20.20 23.79
C GLN A 154 -14.96 -19.20 22.85
N THR A 155 -14.88 -17.93 23.24
CA THR A 155 -14.18 -16.90 22.46
C THR A 155 -12.67 -17.16 22.42
N TYR A 156 -12.07 -17.55 23.55
CA TYR A 156 -10.68 -18.01 23.61
C TYR A 156 -10.46 -19.31 22.82
N GLY A 157 -11.38 -20.26 22.90
CA GLY A 157 -11.33 -21.50 22.13
C GLY A 157 -11.34 -21.26 20.61
N VAL A 158 -12.22 -20.39 20.11
CA VAL A 158 -12.20 -19.98 18.69
C VAL A 158 -10.87 -19.31 18.33
N PHE A 159 -10.34 -18.47 19.21
CA PHE A 159 -9.11 -17.71 18.94
C PHE A 159 -7.83 -18.58 18.94
N HIS A 160 -7.76 -19.60 19.79
CA HIS A 160 -6.55 -20.41 19.97
C HIS A 160 -6.62 -21.80 19.31
N GLU A 161 -7.81 -22.38 19.12
CA GLU A 161 -7.96 -23.77 18.66
C GLU A 161 -8.56 -23.88 17.24
N VAL A 162 -9.31 -22.88 16.78
CA VAL A 162 -9.89 -22.88 15.43
C VAL A 162 -8.94 -22.16 14.48
N GLY A 163 -8.19 -22.91 13.67
CA GLY A 163 -7.28 -22.34 12.68
C GLY A 163 -8.01 -21.41 11.68
N GLY A 164 -7.47 -20.20 11.48
CA GLY A 164 -8.01 -19.20 10.55
C GLY A 164 -7.58 -17.76 10.93
N GLU A 165 -8.01 -16.77 10.15
CA GLU A 165 -7.81 -15.35 10.50
C GLU A 165 -8.68 -14.99 11.73
N ASN A 166 -8.02 -14.47 12.76
CA ASN A 166 -8.65 -13.91 13.95
C ASN A 166 -9.36 -12.61 13.56
N ASP A 167 -10.69 -12.57 13.72
CA ASP A 167 -11.50 -11.45 13.29
C ASP A 167 -11.88 -10.58 14.50
N LEU A 168 -11.95 -9.26 14.30
CA LEU A 168 -12.48 -8.34 15.32
C LEU A 168 -13.90 -8.75 15.76
N VAL A 169 -14.68 -9.34 14.85
CA VAL A 169 -16.00 -9.90 15.16
C VAL A 169 -15.93 -10.91 16.31
N ASP A 170 -14.87 -11.71 16.45
CA ASP A 170 -14.77 -12.68 17.53
C ASP A 170 -14.66 -12.02 18.90
N ILE A 171 -13.84 -10.97 18.96
CA ILE A 171 -13.60 -10.22 20.18
C ILE A 171 -14.88 -9.48 20.59
N PHE A 172 -15.51 -8.77 19.66
CA PHE A 172 -16.73 -8.00 19.95
C PHE A 172 -17.95 -8.87 20.22
N SER A 173 -17.98 -10.10 19.71
CA SER A 173 -19.12 -11.01 19.92
C SER A 173 -19.20 -11.55 21.35
N TRP A 174 -18.11 -11.57 22.14
CA TRP A 174 -18.22 -11.87 23.58
C TRP A 174 -19.09 -10.83 24.28
N ILE A 175 -18.88 -9.54 24.00
CA ILE A 175 -19.63 -8.44 24.62
C ILE A 175 -21.13 -8.57 24.32
N VAL A 176 -21.48 -9.01 23.10
CA VAL A 176 -22.87 -9.28 22.71
C VAL A 176 -23.49 -10.43 23.51
N LEU A 177 -22.74 -11.53 23.70
CA LEU A 177 -23.19 -12.69 24.45
C LEU A 177 -23.25 -12.45 25.97
N ALA A 178 -22.40 -11.56 26.48
CA ALA A 178 -22.32 -11.19 27.89
C ALA A 178 -23.22 -9.99 28.26
N LYS A 179 -24.21 -9.63 27.42
CA LYS A 179 -25.02 -8.40 27.60
C LYS A 179 -25.67 -8.24 28.98
N ASP A 180 -26.13 -9.35 29.57
CA ASP A 180 -26.78 -9.36 30.88
C ASP A 180 -25.77 -9.26 32.04
N PHE A 181 -24.53 -9.68 31.80
CA PHE A 181 -23.40 -9.56 32.74
C PHE A 181 -22.85 -8.13 32.77
N LEU A 182 -22.91 -7.39 31.65
CA LEU A 182 -22.40 -6.02 31.58
C LEU A 182 -23.07 -5.03 32.54
N LYS A 183 -24.25 -5.36 33.08
CA LYS A 183 -24.87 -4.55 34.15
C LYS A 183 -24.02 -4.57 35.44
N PHE A 184 -23.42 -5.72 35.78
CA PHE A 184 -22.55 -5.86 36.94
C PHE A 184 -21.22 -5.13 36.74
N VAL A 185 -20.74 -5.06 35.51
CA VAL A 185 -19.61 -4.21 35.13
C VAL A 185 -19.95 -2.73 35.31
N ALA A 186 -21.15 -2.32 34.91
CA ALA A 186 -21.62 -0.94 35.08
C ALA A 186 -21.89 -0.58 36.55
N GLU A 187 -22.19 -1.58 37.40
CA GLU A 187 -22.36 -1.46 38.85
C GLU A 187 -21.02 -1.59 39.63
N GLU A 188 -19.88 -1.71 38.93
CA GLU A 188 -18.53 -1.82 39.50
C GLU A 188 -18.32 -3.00 40.46
N GLU A 189 -19.01 -4.12 40.22
CA GLU A 189 -18.78 -5.32 41.05
C GLU A 189 -17.35 -5.83 40.89
N GLU A 190 -16.69 -6.11 42.02
CA GLU A 190 -15.29 -6.55 42.05
C GLU A 190 -15.09 -7.79 41.17
N GLU A 191 -16.02 -8.76 41.25
CA GLU A 191 -15.98 -9.98 40.47
C GLU A 191 -16.19 -9.70 38.97
N ALA A 192 -17.08 -8.77 38.62
CA ALA A 192 -17.33 -8.39 37.24
C ALA A 192 -16.13 -7.69 36.61
N LEU A 193 -15.42 -6.84 37.36
CA LEU A 193 -14.20 -6.19 36.91
C LEU A 193 -13.06 -7.20 36.70
N VAL A 194 -12.97 -8.24 37.53
CA VAL A 194 -12.03 -9.34 37.31
C VAL A 194 -12.36 -10.08 36.01
N VAL A 195 -13.63 -10.45 35.78
CA VAL A 195 -14.04 -11.08 34.51
C VAL A 195 -13.77 -10.17 33.30
N LEU A 196 -14.05 -8.87 33.41
CA LEU A 196 -13.75 -7.89 32.37
C LEU A 196 -12.23 -7.81 32.11
N SER A 197 -11.40 -7.89 33.15
CA SER A 197 -9.95 -7.87 33.00
C SER A 197 -9.42 -9.05 32.19
N TYR A 198 -10.07 -10.23 32.25
CA TYR A 198 -9.72 -11.38 31.41
C TYR A 198 -10.10 -11.17 29.94
N PHE A 199 -11.21 -10.48 29.69
CA PHE A 199 -11.56 -10.02 28.35
C PHE A 199 -10.56 -8.97 27.83
N SER A 200 -10.26 -7.95 28.64
CA SER A 200 -9.25 -6.93 28.31
C SER A 200 -7.86 -7.55 28.13
N LYS A 201 -7.52 -8.60 28.89
CA LYS A 201 -6.30 -9.38 28.72
C LYS A 201 -6.30 -10.11 27.38
N MET A 202 -7.42 -10.60 26.87
CA MET A 202 -7.49 -11.17 25.51
C MET A 202 -7.19 -10.11 24.45
N GLU A 203 -7.74 -8.90 24.60
CA GLU A 203 -7.48 -7.79 23.68
C GLU A 203 -6.04 -7.29 23.78
N LEU A 204 -5.50 -7.21 25.01
CA LEU A 204 -4.12 -6.89 25.30
C LEU A 204 -3.20 -8.02 24.82
N PHE A 205 -3.58 -9.29 24.90
CA PHE A 205 -2.82 -10.44 24.42
C PHE A 205 -2.92 -10.58 22.91
N ARG A 206 -3.98 -10.10 22.25
CA ARG A 206 -3.97 -9.88 20.80
C ARG A 206 -3.09 -8.69 20.42
N ARG A 207 -3.12 -7.59 21.17
CA ARG A 207 -2.20 -6.46 20.96
C ARG A 207 -0.75 -6.89 21.22
N ILE A 208 -0.53 -7.68 22.27
CA ILE A 208 0.78 -8.22 22.64
C ILE A 208 1.16 -9.31 21.65
N ASP A 209 0.32 -10.26 21.23
CA ASP A 209 0.61 -11.24 20.16
C ASP A 209 0.79 -10.54 18.81
N THR A 210 0.08 -9.46 18.48
CA THR A 210 0.43 -8.64 17.31
C THR A 210 1.76 -7.88 17.50
N LEU A 211 2.23 -7.72 18.73
CA LEU A 211 3.54 -7.16 19.08
C LEU A 211 4.61 -8.24 19.43
N ALA A 212 4.25 -9.51 19.62
CA ALA A 212 5.03 -10.57 20.29
C ALA A 212 4.95 -11.92 19.55
N ASP A 213 3.86 -12.22 18.83
CA ASP A 213 3.88 -13.16 17.71
C ASP A 213 4.65 -12.48 16.58
N GLY A 214 5.96 -12.70 16.59
CA GLY A 214 6.91 -12.25 15.59
C GLY A 214 6.59 -12.81 14.21
N LYS A 215 5.55 -12.28 13.56
CA LYS A 215 5.21 -12.53 12.16
C LYS A 215 5.13 -11.26 11.32
N LEU A 216 5.70 -10.18 11.84
CA LEU A 216 6.43 -9.16 11.07
C LEU A 216 7.31 -8.38 12.05
N ASP A 217 8.60 -8.72 12.16
CA ASP A 217 9.64 -7.80 12.66
C ASP A 217 9.81 -6.66 11.64
N PHE A 218 8.72 -6.04 11.20
CA PHE A 218 8.73 -5.07 10.13
C PHE A 218 9.42 -3.82 10.64
N LYS A 219 10.60 -3.55 10.07
CA LYS A 219 11.31 -2.31 10.30
C LYS A 219 11.40 -1.60 8.96
N LEU A 220 11.00 -0.31 8.95
CA LEU A 220 11.22 0.58 7.80
C LEU A 220 12.71 0.58 7.42
N TYR A 221 13.59 0.52 8.43
CA TYR A 221 15.01 0.28 8.24
C TYR A 221 15.52 -0.73 9.26
N ARG A 222 16.13 -1.82 8.78
CA ARG A 222 16.84 -2.80 9.62
C ARG A 222 18.26 -2.38 10.02
N TYR A 223 18.71 -1.27 9.45
CA TYR A 223 19.98 -0.60 9.74
C TYR A 223 19.72 0.88 10.00
N THR A 224 20.76 1.60 10.40
CA THR A 224 20.71 3.06 10.50
C THR A 224 21.21 3.64 9.18
N PRO A 225 20.38 4.34 8.37
CA PRO A 225 20.84 4.86 7.07
C PRO A 225 22.12 5.68 7.22
N SER A 226 23.12 5.43 6.40
CA SER A 226 24.41 6.12 6.51
C SER A 226 24.28 7.55 6.00
N LEU A 227 24.38 8.51 6.92
CA LEU A 227 24.37 9.94 6.61
C LEU A 227 25.40 10.31 5.51
N PRO A 228 26.70 9.93 5.60
CA PRO A 228 27.66 10.28 4.56
C PRO A 228 27.32 9.64 3.21
N ALA A 229 26.85 8.39 3.17
CA ALA A 229 26.48 7.74 1.92
C ALA A 229 25.26 8.40 1.26
N ALA A 230 24.25 8.77 2.05
CA ALA A 230 23.06 9.47 1.57
C ALA A 230 23.42 10.86 1.01
N ILE A 231 24.25 11.63 1.70
CA ILE A 231 24.73 12.94 1.22
C ILE A 231 25.49 12.79 -0.09
N VAL A 232 26.44 11.84 -0.18
CA VAL A 232 27.23 11.61 -1.40
C VAL A 232 26.32 11.24 -2.57
N ALA A 233 25.38 10.31 -2.37
CA ALA A 233 24.43 9.93 -3.42
C ALA A 233 23.56 11.10 -3.88
N THR A 234 22.99 11.87 -2.94
CA THR A 234 22.20 13.07 -3.25
C THR A 234 23.01 14.08 -4.06
N VAL A 235 24.26 14.36 -3.69
CA VAL A 235 25.11 15.31 -4.41
C VAL A 235 25.43 14.80 -5.82
N ILE A 236 25.77 13.52 -5.98
CA ILE A 236 26.04 12.92 -7.30
C ILE A 236 24.81 13.04 -8.21
N PHE A 237 23.63 12.62 -7.74
CA PHE A 237 22.41 12.69 -8.54
C PHE A 237 21.98 14.13 -8.81
N ALA A 238 22.17 15.06 -7.87
CA ALA A 238 21.90 16.47 -8.09
C ALA A 238 22.78 17.05 -9.20
N ILE A 239 24.10 16.81 -9.15
CA ILE A 239 25.05 17.26 -10.18
C ILE A 239 24.68 16.66 -11.54
N LEU A 240 24.47 15.34 -11.61
CA LEU A 240 24.11 14.67 -12.86
C LEU A 240 22.79 15.20 -13.43
N SER A 241 21.78 15.43 -12.57
CA SER A 241 20.49 15.99 -12.99
C SER A 241 20.60 17.41 -13.51
N CYS A 242 21.39 18.27 -12.84
CA CYS A 242 21.67 19.63 -13.32
C CYS A 242 22.41 19.63 -14.66
N LEU A 243 23.40 18.75 -14.83
CA LEU A 243 24.15 18.61 -16.09
C LEU A 243 23.25 18.10 -17.23
N HIS A 244 22.36 17.15 -16.95
CA HIS A 244 21.35 16.69 -17.91
C HIS A 244 20.36 17.79 -18.26
N LEU A 245 19.85 18.54 -17.28
CA LEU A 245 18.97 19.68 -17.53
C LEU A 245 19.64 20.74 -18.42
N TRP A 246 20.91 21.05 -18.15
CA TRP A 246 21.70 21.96 -18.97
C TRP A 246 21.92 21.45 -20.39
N ARG A 247 22.23 20.17 -20.56
CA ARG A 247 22.33 19.55 -21.91
C ARG A 247 20.98 19.53 -22.60
N LEU A 248 19.90 19.19 -21.92
CA LEU A 248 18.55 19.17 -22.44
C LEU A 248 18.14 20.53 -23.02
N TYR A 249 18.42 21.60 -22.28
CA TYR A 249 18.13 22.96 -22.70
C TYR A 249 18.99 23.39 -23.90
N ARG A 250 20.32 23.17 -23.85
CA ARG A 250 21.23 23.58 -24.94
C ARG A 250 20.97 22.80 -26.23
N ALA A 251 20.81 21.48 -26.10
CA ALA A 251 20.59 20.58 -27.21
C ALA A 251 19.11 20.46 -27.59
N ARG A 252 18.20 21.27 -27.05
CA ARG A 252 16.74 21.29 -27.34
C ARG A 252 16.10 19.91 -27.50
N ALA A 253 16.62 18.91 -26.78
CA ALA A 253 16.27 17.50 -26.97
C ALA A 253 15.07 17.13 -26.08
N TRP A 254 13.98 17.89 -26.15
CA TRP A 254 12.84 17.84 -25.20
C TRP A 254 12.22 16.45 -25.03
N TYR A 255 12.35 15.58 -26.02
CA TYR A 255 11.93 14.19 -25.91
C TYR A 255 12.68 13.40 -24.81
N PHE A 256 13.87 13.84 -24.42
CA PHE A 256 14.69 13.23 -23.37
C PHE A 256 14.39 13.79 -21.97
N PHE A 257 13.32 14.59 -21.84
CA PHE A 257 12.86 15.17 -20.57
C PHE A 257 12.55 14.13 -19.47
N PRO A 258 11.89 12.98 -19.76
CA PRO A 258 11.65 11.96 -18.73
C PRO A 258 12.93 11.49 -18.05
N PHE A 259 14.03 11.38 -18.79
CA PHE A 259 15.34 11.00 -18.25
C PHE A 259 15.83 11.97 -17.17
N THR A 260 15.65 13.28 -17.41
CA THR A 260 16.06 14.30 -16.45
C THR A 260 15.18 14.28 -15.19
N ILE A 261 13.86 14.02 -15.34
CA ILE A 261 12.96 13.81 -14.20
C ILE A 261 13.40 12.59 -13.37
N GLY A 262 13.79 11.49 -14.02
CA GLY A 262 14.31 10.30 -13.34
C GLY A 262 15.50 10.64 -12.42
N GLY A 263 16.44 11.47 -12.90
CA GLY A 263 17.56 11.96 -12.08
C GLY A 263 17.12 12.82 -10.88
N VAL A 264 16.13 13.69 -11.09
CA VAL A 264 15.55 14.51 -10.00
C VAL A 264 14.88 13.61 -8.96
N PHE A 265 14.20 12.54 -9.38
CA PHE A 265 13.57 11.59 -8.47
C PHE A 265 14.61 10.84 -7.63
N GLU A 266 15.71 10.38 -8.23
CA GLU A 266 16.84 9.81 -7.47
C GLU A 266 17.39 10.84 -6.46
N THR A 267 17.57 12.10 -6.87
CA THR A 267 18.08 13.18 -6.01
C THR A 267 17.20 13.39 -4.77
N ILE A 268 15.89 13.55 -4.99
CA ILE A 268 14.91 13.76 -3.90
C ILE A 268 14.79 12.49 -3.04
N GLY A 269 14.83 11.31 -3.66
CA GLY A 269 14.78 10.04 -2.97
C GLY A 269 15.93 9.86 -1.97
N TYR A 270 17.17 10.06 -2.41
CA TYR A 270 18.32 10.02 -1.50
C TYR A 270 18.34 11.19 -0.51
N ALA A 271 17.80 12.36 -0.86
CA ALA A 271 17.64 13.46 0.09
C ALA A 271 16.64 13.13 1.21
N ALA A 272 15.51 12.49 0.89
CA ALA A 272 14.55 12.01 1.89
C ALA A 272 15.19 10.97 2.83
N ARG A 273 16.15 10.19 2.32
CA ARG A 273 16.92 9.23 3.11
C ARG A 273 17.84 9.90 4.15
N ILE A 274 18.35 11.10 3.89
CA ILE A 274 19.07 11.92 4.89
C ILE A 274 18.16 12.21 6.09
N VAL A 275 16.88 12.53 5.84
CA VAL A 275 15.89 12.77 6.90
C VAL A 275 15.67 11.48 7.71
N SER A 276 15.62 10.33 7.04
CA SER A 276 15.48 9.03 7.69
C SER A 276 16.66 8.60 8.56
N HIS A 277 17.86 9.18 8.38
CA HIS A 277 18.97 8.96 9.32
C HIS A 277 18.61 9.46 10.72
N ASN A 278 18.03 10.67 10.81
CA ASN A 278 17.65 11.30 12.06
C ASN A 278 16.34 10.74 12.62
N ASN A 279 15.42 10.30 11.75
CA ASN A 279 14.15 9.70 12.15
C ASN A 279 13.80 8.48 11.28
N LYS A 280 14.23 7.29 11.73
CA LYS A 280 14.05 6.02 11.02
C LYS A 280 12.60 5.54 10.99
N GLU A 281 11.78 6.04 11.91
CA GLU A 281 10.36 5.69 12.02
C GLU A 281 9.47 6.64 11.19
N SER A 282 10.07 7.62 10.51
CA SER A 282 9.35 8.54 9.63
C SER A 282 8.84 7.81 8.39
N VAL A 283 7.59 7.34 8.46
CA VAL A 283 6.86 6.76 7.32
C VAL A 283 6.86 7.70 6.12
N PRO A 284 6.63 9.03 6.23
CA PRO A 284 6.66 9.92 5.07
C PRO A 284 8.03 9.96 4.38
N ALA A 285 9.12 10.05 5.15
CA ALA A 285 10.47 10.08 4.57
C ALA A 285 10.79 8.75 3.88
N TYR A 286 10.45 7.62 4.52
CA TYR A 286 10.60 6.29 3.95
C TYR A 286 9.76 6.08 2.68
N SER A 287 8.51 6.54 2.66
CA SER A 287 7.64 6.41 1.48
C SER A 287 8.15 7.24 0.32
N VAL A 288 8.59 8.48 0.57
CA VAL A 288 9.16 9.35 -0.48
C VAL A 288 10.40 8.74 -1.09
N GLN A 289 11.37 8.28 -0.27
CA GLN A 289 12.57 7.65 -0.82
C GLN A 289 12.23 6.36 -1.58
N ALA A 290 11.39 5.48 -1.03
CA ALA A 290 11.09 4.19 -1.63
C ALA A 290 10.39 4.36 -2.98
N ILE A 291 9.39 5.24 -3.06
CA ILE A 291 8.62 5.47 -4.29
C ILE A 291 9.50 6.16 -5.35
N LEU A 292 10.18 7.25 -5.02
CA LEU A 292 10.92 8.02 -6.02
C LEU A 292 12.11 7.26 -6.59
N ILE A 293 12.87 6.56 -5.74
CA ILE A 293 13.96 5.70 -6.18
C ILE A 293 13.43 4.59 -7.08
N LEU A 294 12.29 3.98 -6.73
CA LEU A 294 11.68 2.89 -7.51
C LEU A 294 11.11 3.36 -8.87
N VAL A 295 10.61 4.61 -8.97
CA VAL A 295 10.07 5.17 -10.22
C VAL A 295 11.15 5.58 -11.22
N ALA A 296 12.30 6.05 -10.75
CA ALA A 296 13.34 6.61 -11.62
C ALA A 296 13.78 5.68 -12.78
N PRO A 297 13.98 4.35 -12.59
CA PRO A 297 14.23 3.40 -13.67
C PRO A 297 13.22 3.40 -14.79
N ALA A 298 11.92 3.51 -14.46
CA ALA A 298 10.87 3.50 -15.46
C ALA A 298 10.98 4.74 -16.36
N LEU A 299 11.38 5.89 -15.80
CA LEU A 299 11.64 7.11 -16.56
C LEU A 299 12.91 6.99 -17.42
N PHE A 300 13.96 6.33 -16.93
CA PHE A 300 15.14 6.02 -17.73
C PHE A 300 14.80 5.04 -18.88
N ALA A 301 14.02 3.99 -18.60
CA ALA A 301 13.56 3.02 -19.58
C ALA A 301 12.70 3.68 -20.67
N ALA A 302 11.71 4.49 -20.28
CA ALA A 302 10.89 5.27 -21.21
C ALA A 302 11.73 6.11 -22.19
N SER A 303 12.80 6.71 -21.70
CA SER A 303 13.72 7.53 -22.50
C SER A 303 14.52 6.68 -23.50
N ILE A 304 14.93 5.49 -23.10
CA ILE A 304 15.62 4.54 -23.98
C ILE A 304 14.68 4.00 -25.07
N TYR A 305 13.41 3.79 -24.76
CA TYR A 305 12.41 3.41 -25.76
C TYR A 305 12.23 4.49 -26.83
N MET A 306 12.21 5.76 -26.39
CA MET A 306 12.16 6.92 -27.30
C MET A 306 13.40 7.01 -28.18
N ILE A 307 14.60 6.76 -27.63
CA ILE A 307 15.85 6.74 -28.40
C ILE A 307 15.77 5.66 -29.48
N LEU A 308 15.36 4.43 -29.15
CA LEU A 308 15.25 3.37 -30.16
C LEU A 308 14.27 3.75 -31.27
N GLY A 309 13.10 4.29 -30.93
CA GLY A 309 12.12 4.76 -31.92
C GLY A 309 12.70 5.81 -32.86
N ARG A 310 13.49 6.76 -32.33
CA ARG A 310 14.18 7.77 -33.12
C ARG A 310 15.28 7.20 -34.01
N ILE A 311 16.09 6.27 -33.52
CA ILE A 311 17.10 5.57 -34.34
C ILE A 311 16.43 4.89 -35.54
N ILE A 312 15.31 4.18 -35.31
CA ILE A 312 14.59 3.47 -36.38
C ILE A 312 14.07 4.46 -37.46
N ILE A 313 13.52 5.60 -37.03
CA ILE A 313 13.02 6.65 -37.94
C ILE A 313 14.17 7.30 -38.71
N SER A 314 15.24 7.68 -38.02
CA SER A 314 16.40 8.33 -38.63
C SER A 314 17.11 7.43 -39.65
N LEU A 315 17.07 6.11 -39.45
CA LEU A 315 17.57 5.14 -40.43
C LEU A 315 16.61 4.84 -41.58
N ARG A 316 15.39 5.42 -41.59
CA ARG A 316 14.31 5.07 -42.53
C ARG A 316 14.03 3.56 -42.56
N ALA A 317 14.14 2.91 -41.40
CA ALA A 317 14.12 1.46 -41.25
C ALA A 317 12.85 0.96 -40.53
N GLN A 318 11.74 1.71 -40.61
CA GLN A 318 10.49 1.40 -39.92
C GLN A 318 9.95 0.02 -40.27
N HIS A 319 10.09 -0.40 -41.53
CA HIS A 319 9.67 -1.72 -42.03
C HIS A 319 10.45 -2.90 -41.43
N LEU A 320 11.63 -2.65 -40.84
CA LEU A 320 12.44 -3.68 -40.17
C LEU A 320 12.05 -3.87 -38.69
N SER A 321 11.32 -2.90 -38.10
CA SER A 321 10.90 -2.95 -36.70
C SER A 321 9.89 -4.07 -36.47
N LEU A 322 10.00 -4.78 -35.33
CA LEU A 322 9.01 -5.81 -34.93
C LEU A 322 7.68 -5.18 -34.52
N ILE A 323 7.75 -4.03 -33.84
CA ILE A 323 6.58 -3.25 -33.42
C ILE A 323 6.52 -1.99 -34.27
N PRO A 324 5.36 -1.59 -34.81
CA PRO A 324 5.23 -0.32 -35.50
C PRO A 324 5.74 0.83 -34.64
N VAL A 325 6.64 1.67 -35.18
CA VAL A 325 7.37 2.68 -34.38
C VAL A 325 6.44 3.63 -33.64
N ARG A 326 5.28 3.94 -34.22
CA ARG A 326 4.20 4.74 -33.59
C ARG A 326 3.67 4.17 -32.26
N TRP A 327 3.77 2.86 -32.09
CA TRP A 327 3.32 2.12 -30.90
C TRP A 327 4.48 1.68 -30.01
N LEU A 328 5.72 1.67 -30.50
CA LEU A 328 6.90 1.18 -29.78
C LEU A 328 7.00 1.82 -28.38
N THR A 329 7.17 3.14 -28.31
CA THR A 329 7.27 3.86 -27.03
C THR A 329 6.00 3.72 -26.20
N LYS A 330 4.82 3.83 -26.82
CA LYS A 330 3.53 3.79 -26.11
C LYS A 330 3.30 2.43 -25.43
N ALA A 331 3.61 1.34 -26.12
CA ALA A 331 3.40 -0.01 -25.62
C ALA A 331 4.29 -0.30 -24.40
N PHE A 332 5.60 0.01 -24.49
CA PHE A 332 6.53 -0.25 -23.40
C PHE A 332 6.30 0.68 -22.20
N VAL A 333 6.04 1.98 -22.43
CA VAL A 333 5.69 2.91 -21.34
C VAL A 333 4.38 2.50 -20.66
N CYS A 334 3.40 2.00 -21.41
CA CYS A 334 2.16 1.47 -20.82
C CYS A 334 2.47 0.27 -19.90
N GLY A 335 3.33 -0.65 -20.34
CA GLY A 335 3.80 -1.76 -19.50
C GLY A 335 4.48 -1.29 -18.22
N ASP A 336 5.34 -0.27 -18.31
CA ASP A 336 5.99 0.34 -17.14
C ASP A 336 4.95 0.97 -16.19
N ILE A 337 3.97 1.71 -16.71
CA ILE A 337 2.89 2.32 -15.88
C ILE A 337 2.07 1.25 -15.15
N VAL A 338 1.72 0.15 -15.83
CA VAL A 338 0.99 -0.96 -15.20
C VAL A 338 1.85 -1.60 -14.11
N SER A 339 3.12 -1.88 -14.40
CA SER A 339 4.05 -2.46 -13.44
C SER A 339 4.25 -1.57 -12.21
N PHE A 340 4.36 -0.26 -12.42
CA PHE A 340 4.51 0.73 -11.35
C PHE A 340 3.23 0.86 -10.53
N SER A 341 2.06 0.82 -11.19
CA SER A 341 0.77 0.90 -10.51
C SER A 341 0.55 -0.30 -9.59
N LEU A 342 1.00 -1.50 -9.98
CA LEU A 342 1.04 -2.67 -9.11
C LEU A 342 1.97 -2.43 -7.90
N GLN A 343 3.18 -1.94 -8.13
CA GLN A 343 4.13 -1.65 -7.04
C GLN A 343 3.61 -0.58 -6.07
N ALA A 344 3.00 0.49 -6.59
CA ALA A 344 2.38 1.54 -5.78
C ALA A 344 1.16 1.02 -4.99
N ALA A 345 0.31 0.20 -5.62
CA ALA A 345 -0.84 -0.41 -4.95
C ALA A 345 -0.39 -1.39 -3.84
N GLY A 346 0.62 -2.21 -4.13
CA GLY A 346 1.18 -3.13 -3.14
C GLY A 346 1.88 -2.41 -2.00
N GLY A 347 2.67 -1.37 -2.27
CA GLY A 347 3.30 -0.54 -1.24
C GLY A 347 2.28 0.24 -0.39
N GLY A 348 1.22 0.75 -1.00
CA GLY A 348 0.10 1.36 -0.28
C GLY A 348 -0.65 0.35 0.61
N MET A 349 -0.77 -0.90 0.16
CA MET A 349 -1.37 -1.98 0.95
C MET A 349 -0.49 -2.39 2.13
N GLN A 350 0.84 -2.44 1.94
CA GLN A 350 1.80 -2.66 3.04
C GLN A 350 1.72 -1.57 4.11
N ALA A 351 1.41 -0.33 3.72
CA ALA A 351 1.26 0.79 4.66
C ALA A 351 -0.05 0.74 5.50
N SER A 352 -0.97 -0.20 5.23
CA SER A 352 -2.25 -0.31 5.95
C SER A 352 -2.16 -1.00 7.32
N GLY A 353 -1.00 -1.59 7.66
CA GLY A 353 -0.67 -2.03 9.02
C GLY A 353 -1.21 -3.39 9.46
N THR A 354 -1.86 -4.17 8.59
CA THR A 354 -2.22 -5.57 8.87
C THR A 354 -1.26 -6.55 8.18
N ILE A 355 -1.00 -7.69 8.82
CA ILE A 355 -0.06 -8.73 8.32
C ILE A 355 -0.51 -9.26 6.94
N GLU A 356 -1.80 -9.57 6.79
CA GLU A 356 -2.32 -10.03 5.49
C GLU A 356 -2.20 -8.98 4.38
N ALA A 357 -2.41 -7.70 4.70
CA ALA A 357 -2.29 -6.62 3.75
C ALA A 357 -0.81 -6.39 3.38
N TYR A 358 0.09 -6.63 4.33
CA TYR A 358 1.52 -6.65 4.06
C TYR A 358 1.92 -7.76 3.08
N ASP A 359 1.57 -9.03 3.39
CA ASP A 359 1.91 -10.18 2.55
C ASP A 359 1.27 -10.10 1.15
N ARG A 360 0.02 -9.63 1.09
CA ARG A 360 -0.66 -9.36 -0.19
C ARG A 360 0.03 -8.23 -0.93
N GLY A 361 0.37 -7.14 -0.24
CA GLY A 361 1.08 -6.01 -0.81
C GLY A 361 2.44 -6.39 -1.38
N GLU A 362 3.21 -7.23 -0.68
CA GLU A 362 4.50 -7.76 -1.14
C GLU A 362 4.35 -8.58 -2.43
N LYS A 363 3.38 -9.49 -2.48
CA LYS A 363 3.09 -10.28 -3.69
C LYS A 363 2.67 -9.40 -4.87
N ILE A 364 1.91 -8.32 -4.62
CA ILE A 364 1.50 -7.37 -5.65
C ILE A 364 2.73 -6.58 -6.16
N ILE A 365 3.61 -6.11 -5.28
CA ILE A 365 4.87 -5.43 -5.69
C ILE A 365 5.72 -6.38 -6.53
N LEU A 366 5.91 -7.61 -6.06
CA LEU A 366 6.68 -8.64 -6.77
C LEU A 366 6.08 -8.91 -8.17
N GLY A 367 4.76 -9.01 -8.28
CA GLY A 367 4.05 -9.12 -9.55
C GLY A 367 4.35 -7.94 -10.50
N GLY A 368 4.35 -6.72 -9.97
CA GLY A 368 4.74 -5.53 -10.72
C GLY A 368 6.18 -5.60 -11.23
N LEU A 369 7.14 -5.96 -10.37
CA LEU A 369 8.55 -6.11 -10.75
C LEU A 369 8.76 -7.18 -11.84
N PHE A 370 8.04 -8.31 -11.78
CA PHE A 370 8.10 -9.32 -12.84
C PHE A 370 7.54 -8.82 -14.16
N VAL A 371 6.40 -8.13 -14.15
CA VAL A 371 5.84 -7.49 -15.35
C VAL A 371 6.85 -6.52 -15.95
N GLN A 372 7.49 -5.70 -15.14
CA GLN A 372 8.53 -4.76 -15.57
C GLN A 372 9.71 -5.47 -16.26
N ILE A 373 10.26 -6.54 -15.65
CA ILE A 373 11.36 -7.31 -16.25
C ILE A 373 10.95 -7.94 -17.58
N VAL A 374 9.75 -8.52 -17.68
CA VAL A 374 9.26 -9.16 -18.91
C VAL A 374 9.08 -8.13 -20.02
N VAL A 375 8.44 -7.00 -19.72
CA VAL A 375 8.23 -5.91 -20.67
C VAL A 375 9.57 -5.33 -21.15
N PHE A 376 10.49 -5.05 -20.21
CA PHE A 376 11.81 -4.53 -20.53
C PHE A 376 12.68 -5.53 -21.30
N GLY A 377 12.62 -6.82 -20.95
CA GLY A 377 13.28 -7.90 -21.67
C GLY A 377 12.77 -8.02 -23.12
N PHE A 378 11.47 -7.89 -23.33
CA PHE A 378 10.86 -7.86 -24.66
C PHE A 378 11.32 -6.63 -25.47
N PHE A 379 11.55 -5.48 -24.82
CA PHE A 379 12.17 -4.31 -25.46
C PHE A 379 13.59 -4.62 -25.95
N VAL A 380 14.44 -5.22 -25.10
CA VAL A 380 15.82 -5.58 -25.47
C VAL A 380 15.83 -6.55 -26.67
N ILE A 381 14.93 -7.54 -26.68
CA ILE A 381 14.78 -8.46 -27.81
C ILE A 381 14.35 -7.71 -29.08
N THR A 382 13.38 -6.80 -28.97
CA THR A 382 12.92 -5.97 -30.10
C THR A 382 14.07 -5.13 -30.68
N ALA A 383 14.86 -4.50 -29.82
CA ALA A 383 16.05 -3.74 -30.21
C ALA A 383 17.11 -4.62 -30.89
N GLY A 384 17.37 -5.82 -30.35
CA GLY A 384 18.32 -6.78 -30.92
C GLY A 384 17.88 -7.32 -32.29
N LEU A 385 16.59 -7.63 -32.45
CA LEU A 385 16.02 -8.07 -33.72
C LEU A 385 16.07 -6.96 -34.78
N PHE A 386 15.75 -5.73 -34.39
CA PHE A 386 15.89 -4.56 -35.26
C PHE A 386 17.34 -4.41 -35.73
N HIS A 387 18.30 -4.42 -34.80
CA HIS A 387 19.72 -4.28 -35.13
C HIS A 387 20.20 -5.38 -36.08
N ARG A 388 19.85 -6.64 -35.82
CA ARG A 388 20.20 -7.77 -36.70
C ARG A 388 19.62 -7.61 -38.10
N LYS A 389 18.34 -7.22 -38.21
CA LYS A 389 17.67 -6.98 -39.50
C LYS A 389 18.31 -5.82 -40.26
N CYS A 390 18.67 -4.75 -39.57
CA CYS A 390 19.31 -3.57 -40.16
C CYS A 390 20.73 -3.87 -40.64
N LEU A 391 21.49 -4.74 -39.95
CA LEU A 391 22.81 -5.19 -40.43
C LEU A 391 22.70 -6.10 -41.67
N LYS A 392 21.67 -6.96 -41.73
CA LYS A 392 21.47 -7.87 -42.87
C LYS A 392 20.94 -7.15 -44.11
N ASN A 393 19.99 -6.24 -43.91
CA ASN A 393 19.35 -5.45 -44.96
C ASN A 393 19.51 -3.95 -44.63
N PRO A 394 20.71 -3.37 -44.81
CA PRO A 394 20.96 -1.99 -44.47
C PRO A 394 20.19 -1.05 -45.40
N THR A 395 19.50 -0.08 -44.82
CA THR A 395 18.96 1.06 -45.57
C THR A 395 20.09 1.95 -46.08
N VAL A 396 19.79 2.84 -47.02
CA VAL A 396 20.78 3.81 -47.55
C VAL A 396 21.43 4.60 -46.41
N ALA A 397 20.62 5.15 -45.50
CA ALA A 397 21.10 5.89 -44.33
C ALA A 397 22.00 5.05 -43.40
N ALA A 398 21.70 3.74 -43.24
CA ALA A 398 22.53 2.83 -42.45
C ALA A 398 23.86 2.50 -43.14
N ARG A 399 23.85 2.36 -44.47
CA ARG A 399 25.03 2.03 -45.29
C ARG A 399 26.01 3.20 -45.38
N GLU A 400 25.48 4.41 -45.48
CA GLU A 400 26.27 5.65 -45.54
C GLU A 400 26.76 6.12 -44.16
N ASN A 401 26.36 5.46 -43.07
CA ASN A 401 26.61 5.89 -41.69
C ASN A 401 26.27 7.38 -41.49
N ALA A 402 25.06 7.78 -41.94
CA ALA A 402 24.60 9.17 -41.87
C ALA A 402 24.71 9.78 -40.45
N PHE A 403 24.68 8.93 -39.43
CA PHE A 403 24.95 9.25 -38.03
C PHE A 403 25.51 8.00 -37.32
N PRO A 404 26.08 8.11 -36.09
CA PRO A 404 26.72 6.98 -35.39
C PRO A 404 25.71 5.99 -34.76
N TRP A 405 24.72 5.53 -35.52
CA TRP A 405 23.60 4.70 -35.07
C TRP A 405 24.02 3.39 -34.38
N LYS A 406 25.15 2.81 -34.79
CA LYS A 406 25.70 1.62 -34.14
C LYS A 406 26.16 1.94 -32.73
N LEU A 407 26.88 3.06 -32.54
CA LEU A 407 27.32 3.50 -31.22
C LEU A 407 26.10 3.75 -30.33
N ASP A 408 25.07 4.42 -30.84
CA ASP A 408 23.84 4.68 -30.09
C ASP A 408 23.17 3.37 -29.64
N LEU A 409 23.11 2.35 -30.50
CA LEU A 409 22.60 1.02 -30.13
C LEU A 409 23.49 0.31 -29.10
N HIS A 410 24.82 0.43 -29.18
CA HIS A 410 25.72 -0.18 -28.19
C HIS A 410 25.59 0.49 -26.82
N VAL A 411 25.49 1.84 -26.80
CA VAL A 411 25.18 2.59 -25.58
C VAL A 411 23.83 2.13 -25.03
N LEU A 412 22.80 2.03 -25.88
CA LEU A 412 21.47 1.55 -25.54
C LEU A 412 21.49 0.15 -24.91
N TYR A 413 22.22 -0.81 -25.48
CA TYR A 413 22.36 -2.14 -24.88
C TYR A 413 23.09 -2.11 -23.55
N THR A 414 24.15 -1.31 -23.45
CA THR A 414 24.95 -1.20 -22.22
C THR A 414 24.09 -0.67 -21.07
N VAL A 415 23.35 0.42 -21.28
CA VAL A 415 22.44 0.96 -20.26
C VAL A 415 21.26 0.03 -19.99
N SER A 416 20.74 -0.67 -21.00
CA SER A 416 19.68 -1.65 -20.80
C SER A 416 20.12 -2.81 -19.92
N ILE A 417 21.34 -3.33 -20.11
CA ILE A 417 21.89 -4.38 -19.24
C ILE A 417 22.00 -3.88 -17.80
N ILE A 418 22.50 -2.65 -17.59
CA ILE A 418 22.63 -2.06 -16.25
C ILE A 418 21.26 -1.90 -15.56
N ILE A 419 20.25 -1.40 -16.27
CA ILE A 419 18.88 -1.28 -15.75
C ILE A 419 18.29 -2.66 -15.46
N LEU A 420 18.54 -3.66 -16.31
CA LEU A 420 18.04 -5.02 -16.09
C LEU A 420 18.67 -5.67 -14.85
N VAL A 421 19.97 -5.49 -14.62
CA VAL A 421 20.65 -5.98 -13.41
C VAL A 421 20.02 -5.36 -12.17
N ARG A 422 19.74 -4.05 -12.17
CA ARG A 422 19.00 -3.37 -11.10
C ARG A 422 17.63 -4.01 -10.89
N SER A 423 16.84 -4.20 -11.95
CA SER A 423 15.49 -4.77 -11.84
C SER A 423 15.49 -6.19 -11.28
N ILE A 424 16.46 -7.02 -11.68
CA ILE A 424 16.64 -8.37 -11.14
C ILE A 424 17.02 -8.32 -9.66
N PHE A 425 17.96 -7.44 -9.28
CA PHE A 425 18.31 -7.22 -7.88
C PHE A 425 17.08 -6.84 -7.06
N ARG A 426 16.24 -5.93 -7.55
CA ARG A 426 14.99 -5.54 -6.88
C ARG A 426 14.02 -6.71 -6.71
N VAL A 427 13.88 -7.58 -7.71
CA VAL A 427 13.09 -8.82 -7.54
C VAL A 427 13.68 -9.72 -6.46
N VAL A 428 14.99 -9.94 -6.46
CA VAL A 428 15.64 -10.80 -5.45
C VAL A 428 15.54 -10.20 -4.05
N GLU A 429 15.68 -8.88 -3.91
CA GLU A 429 15.50 -8.15 -2.65
C GLU A 429 14.08 -8.35 -2.11
N TYR A 430 13.05 -8.15 -2.93
CA TYR A 430 11.65 -8.35 -2.52
C TYR A 430 11.30 -9.83 -2.30
N LEU A 431 11.94 -10.77 -2.99
CA LEU A 431 11.75 -12.21 -2.72
C LEU A 431 12.31 -12.65 -1.36
N GLN A 432 13.28 -11.92 -0.81
CA GLN A 432 13.85 -12.22 0.50
C GLN A 432 13.02 -11.67 1.66
N GLY A 433 11.98 -10.87 1.41
CA GLY A 433 11.16 -10.25 2.44
C GLY A 433 11.87 -9.14 3.21
N ASN A 434 11.15 -8.53 4.17
CA ASN A 434 11.68 -7.39 4.93
C ASN A 434 12.87 -7.76 5.81
N ASP A 435 12.99 -9.02 6.27
CA ASP A 435 14.10 -9.59 7.04
C ASP A 435 15.25 -10.16 6.19
N GLY A 436 15.13 -10.04 4.87
CA GLY A 436 16.14 -10.48 3.92
C GLY A 436 17.53 -9.88 4.16
N TYR A 437 18.56 -10.64 3.80
CA TYR A 437 19.95 -10.21 3.91
C TYR A 437 20.24 -8.96 3.06
N LEU A 438 19.66 -8.87 1.86
CA LEU A 438 19.88 -7.74 0.95
C LEU A 438 19.28 -6.44 1.48
N ILE A 439 18.02 -6.46 1.91
CA ILE A 439 17.36 -5.28 2.46
C ILE A 439 17.91 -4.90 3.84
N SER A 440 18.53 -5.83 4.56
CA SER A 440 19.17 -5.56 5.87
C SER A 440 20.55 -4.91 5.76
N HIS A 441 21.19 -4.94 4.58
CA HIS A 441 22.52 -4.38 4.37
C HIS A 441 22.48 -3.23 3.36
N GLU A 442 22.58 -2.01 3.88
CA GLU A 442 22.50 -0.77 3.10
C GLU A 442 23.44 -0.72 1.88
N VAL A 443 24.60 -1.37 1.96
CA VAL A 443 25.61 -1.38 0.89
C VAL A 443 25.03 -1.87 -0.44
N PHE A 444 24.13 -2.86 -0.42
CA PHE A 444 23.55 -3.40 -1.65
C PHE A 444 22.64 -2.40 -2.36
N LEU A 445 21.90 -1.58 -1.61
CA LEU A 445 21.09 -0.51 -2.17
C LEU A 445 21.98 0.51 -2.90
N TYR A 446 23.09 0.94 -2.30
CA TYR A 446 23.98 1.88 -2.98
C TYR A 446 24.66 1.26 -4.21
N ILE A 447 25.10 0.01 -4.15
CA ILE A 447 25.80 -0.62 -5.28
C ILE A 447 24.82 -0.90 -6.44
N PHE A 448 23.72 -1.60 -6.17
CA PHE A 448 22.84 -2.12 -7.21
C PHE A 448 21.74 -1.14 -7.62
N ASP A 449 21.51 -0.09 -6.85
CA ASP A 449 20.47 0.90 -7.14
C ASP A 449 21.05 2.28 -7.42
N ALA A 450 21.89 2.83 -6.54
CA ALA A 450 22.47 4.16 -6.73
C ALA A 450 23.56 4.17 -7.82
N VAL A 451 24.58 3.34 -7.68
CA VAL A 451 25.76 3.36 -8.57
C VAL A 451 25.38 2.95 -9.99
N LEU A 452 24.55 1.92 -10.15
CA LEU A 452 24.08 1.49 -11.48
C LEU A 452 23.34 2.63 -12.22
N MET A 453 22.46 3.36 -11.54
CA MET A 453 21.77 4.49 -12.19
C MET A 453 22.66 5.70 -12.42
N ALA A 454 23.59 5.99 -11.51
CA ALA A 454 24.58 7.03 -11.73
C ALA A 454 25.42 6.73 -12.98
N ILE A 455 25.79 5.47 -13.22
CA ILE A 455 26.48 5.05 -14.44
C ILE A 455 25.59 5.24 -15.68
N VAL A 456 24.30 4.89 -15.62
CA VAL A 456 23.36 5.13 -16.73
C VAL A 456 23.25 6.62 -17.05
N MET A 457 23.12 7.47 -16.03
CA MET A 457 23.10 8.93 -16.20
C MET A 457 24.42 9.45 -16.76
N ALA A 458 25.57 8.97 -16.27
CA ALA A 458 26.86 9.37 -16.78
C ALA A 458 27.06 8.94 -18.24
N ALA A 459 26.64 7.74 -18.62
CA ALA A 459 26.72 7.24 -19.99
C ALA A 459 25.94 8.16 -20.94
N PHE A 460 24.69 8.50 -20.62
CA PHE A 460 23.92 9.43 -21.45
C PHE A 460 24.38 10.88 -21.36
N LEU A 461 25.16 11.25 -20.35
CA LEU A 461 25.79 12.57 -20.30
C LEU A 461 26.99 12.66 -21.26
N VAL A 462 27.77 11.59 -21.40
CA VAL A 462 28.93 11.52 -22.31
C VAL A 462 28.45 11.30 -23.75
N TRP A 463 27.70 10.24 -23.99
CA TRP A 463 27.11 9.88 -25.28
C TRP A 463 25.68 10.42 -25.38
N TYR A 464 25.59 11.74 -25.42
CA TYR A 464 24.30 12.43 -25.50
C TYR A 464 23.73 12.36 -26.91
N VAL A 465 22.40 12.30 -26.99
CA VAL A 465 21.67 11.97 -28.23
C VAL A 465 21.11 13.25 -28.88
N ASP A 466 21.96 14.25 -29.11
CA ASP A 466 21.55 15.53 -29.71
C ASP A 466 21.31 15.46 -31.22
N HIS A 467 21.97 14.53 -31.91
CA HIS A 467 21.83 14.33 -33.37
C HIS A 467 20.51 13.66 -33.78
N LEU A 468 19.72 13.11 -32.86
CA LEU A 468 18.42 12.49 -33.15
C LEU A 468 17.23 13.46 -33.04
N GLN A 469 17.47 14.76 -33.17
CA GLN A 469 16.41 15.76 -33.22
C GLN A 469 15.48 15.51 -34.42
N TYR A 470 14.20 15.32 -34.13
CA TYR A 470 13.14 15.29 -35.13
C TYR A 470 12.61 16.72 -35.27
N LYS A 471 12.57 17.26 -36.49
CA LYS A 471 11.71 18.40 -36.78
C LYS A 471 10.29 17.85 -36.92
N ASP A 472 9.42 18.13 -35.94
CA ASP A 472 7.96 17.89 -35.99
C ASP A 472 7.27 18.82 -37.03
N GLY A 473 7.82 18.92 -38.23
CA GLY A 473 7.32 19.77 -39.30
C GLY A 473 7.62 19.12 -40.63
N ASP A 474 6.89 18.06 -40.95
CA ASP A 474 6.27 17.80 -42.25
C ASP A 474 5.58 16.43 -42.22
N GLN A 475 4.34 16.47 -41.75
CA GLN A 475 3.42 15.33 -41.68
C GLN A 475 2.71 15.06 -43.03
N TYR A 476 3.33 15.38 -44.19
CA TYR A 476 2.64 15.28 -45.49
C TYR A 476 3.39 14.62 -46.65
N ASP A 477 4.63 14.15 -46.50
CA ASP A 477 5.36 13.56 -47.67
C ASP A 477 5.37 12.03 -47.74
N LEU A 478 4.59 11.33 -46.90
CA LEU A 478 4.44 9.87 -46.98
C LEU A 478 3.26 9.41 -47.86
N GLU A 479 2.48 10.33 -48.44
CA GLU A 479 1.42 10.01 -49.42
C GLU A 479 1.84 10.27 -50.90
N LEU A 480 2.94 10.98 -51.17
CA LEU A 480 3.32 11.37 -52.53
C LEU A 480 4.22 10.39 -53.31
N CYS A 481 4.61 9.25 -52.71
CA CYS A 481 5.44 8.25 -53.41
C CYS A 481 4.72 6.91 -53.72
N VAL A 482 3.40 6.83 -53.54
CA VAL A 482 2.62 5.61 -53.85
C VAL A 482 1.66 5.81 -55.03
N VAL A 483 1.58 7.01 -55.60
CA VAL A 483 0.72 7.33 -56.75
C VAL A 483 1.51 8.05 -57.82
N ASP A 484 2.40 7.35 -58.54
CA ASP A 484 2.83 7.80 -59.89
C ASP A 484 3.49 6.74 -60.79
N GLU A 485 3.39 5.44 -60.49
CA GLU A 485 3.89 4.38 -61.39
C GLU A 485 2.81 3.61 -62.18
N THR A 486 1.57 4.10 -62.22
CA THR A 486 0.51 3.47 -63.05
C THR A 486 -0.29 4.46 -63.88
N ASN A 487 0.34 5.46 -64.51
CA ASN A 487 -0.24 6.17 -65.66
C ASN A 487 0.81 7.00 -66.44
N SER A 488 1.72 6.32 -67.14
CA SER A 488 2.23 6.84 -68.42
C SER A 488 2.89 5.72 -69.23
N SER A 489 2.29 5.44 -70.40
CA SER A 489 2.68 4.52 -71.48
C SER A 489 1.97 3.17 -71.47
#